data_AF-A0A420Z8A6-F1
#
_entry.id   AF-A0A420Z8A6-F1
#
_cell.length_a   1.000
_cell.length_b   1.000
_cell.length_c   1.000
_cell.angle_alpha   90.00
_cell.angle_beta   90.00
_cell.angle_gamma   90.00
#
_symmetry.space_group_name_H-M   'P 1'
#
loop_
_entity.id
_entity.type
_entity.pdbx_description
1 polymer ?
#
loop_
_entity_poly.entity_id
_entity_poly.type
_entity_poly.pdbx_seq_one_letter_code
_entity_poly.pdbx_strand_id
1 'polypeptide(L)'
;SQLGTSIPRRGLSLYDAVSSLSSSLPKKKTIIIIDDADKIIDYDRLMTILTRWNETKDKKISFIVISNSVYFLNKMDVSTRSRIQDYVYYDWLNADEIRKILEMRASRALYREAYSDSVLGLLSALTTKKRGDAKLAIASLKVSAYMAEESGSGKITEEIVRESVRIAEEELEEEAVRKLPPHQILLLYSLAKLIDEEKEDHVSLGKVYSKYVNVCLSNRESPVKKRQFYNLVSYLQSSGFIFSIKGKGKRLYLALNVPKGIVFKVFRVNYLGESETLDKWVL
;
A
#
# COMPACT_ATOMS: atom_id res chain seq x y z
N SER A 1 -9.62 19.57 -13.06
CA SER A 1 -9.49 18.24 -13.67
C SER A 1 -9.19 18.43 -15.15
N GLN A 2 -8.24 17.69 -15.74
CA GLN A 2 -7.93 17.78 -17.18
C GLN A 2 -9.09 17.36 -18.09
N LEU A 3 -10.14 16.75 -17.52
CA LEU A 3 -11.36 16.30 -18.21
C LEU A 3 -12.52 17.32 -18.14
N GLY A 4 -12.32 18.51 -17.56
CA GLY A 4 -13.31 19.61 -17.58
C GLY A 4 -14.62 19.38 -16.82
N THR A 5 -14.86 18.21 -16.24
CA THR A 5 -16.07 17.93 -15.47
C THR A 5 -15.94 18.34 -14.01
N SER A 6 -16.84 19.23 -13.58
CA SER A 6 -17.11 19.51 -12.17
C SER A 6 -18.00 18.40 -11.62
N ILE A 7 -17.39 17.41 -10.95
CA ILE A 7 -18.13 16.37 -10.23
C ILE A 7 -18.36 16.90 -8.80
N PRO A 8 -19.62 17.12 -8.36
CA PRO A 8 -19.89 17.59 -7.00
C PRO A 8 -19.34 16.62 -5.95
N ARG A 9 -18.74 17.17 -4.89
CA ARG A 9 -18.03 16.40 -3.84
C ARG A 9 -18.93 15.45 -3.03
N ARG A 10 -20.26 15.63 -3.05
CA ARG A 10 -21.25 14.82 -2.31
C ARG A 10 -22.57 14.74 -3.09
N GLY A 11 -23.35 13.70 -2.82
CA GLY A 11 -24.73 13.56 -3.30
C GLY A 11 -24.91 12.75 -4.60
N LEU A 12 -23.83 12.34 -5.26
CA LEU A 12 -23.90 11.46 -6.42
C LEU A 12 -23.87 9.99 -6.00
N SER A 13 -24.71 9.18 -6.62
CA SER A 13 -24.54 7.73 -6.55
C SER A 13 -23.29 7.32 -7.34
N LEU A 14 -22.75 6.12 -7.05
CA LEU A 14 -21.66 5.54 -7.83
C LEU A 14 -22.01 5.53 -9.34
N TYR A 15 -23.26 5.21 -9.67
CA TYR A 15 -23.73 5.20 -11.05
C TYR A 15 -23.67 6.58 -11.70
N ASP A 16 -24.06 7.64 -11.00
CA ASP A 16 -24.08 9.00 -11.57
C ASP A 16 -22.65 9.53 -11.78
N ALA A 17 -21.76 9.29 -10.81
CA ALA A 17 -20.36 9.67 -10.91
C ALA A 17 -19.67 8.97 -12.10
N VAL A 18 -19.90 7.67 -12.23
CA VAL A 18 -19.34 6.83 -13.30
C VAL A 18 -19.97 7.23 -14.65
N SER A 19 -21.29 7.46 -14.73
CA SER A 19 -21.95 7.91 -15.96
C SER A 19 -21.50 9.30 -16.42
N SER A 20 -21.25 10.21 -15.48
CA SER A 20 -20.67 11.53 -15.76
C SER A 20 -19.25 11.42 -16.32
N LEU A 21 -18.41 10.56 -15.72
CA LEU A 21 -17.09 10.23 -16.25
C LEU A 21 -17.18 9.65 -17.65
N SER A 22 -18.05 8.65 -17.89
CA SER A 22 -18.24 8.10 -19.23
C SER A 22 -18.57 9.20 -20.23
N SER A 23 -19.51 10.08 -19.89
CA SER A 23 -19.97 11.17 -20.76
C SER A 23 -18.88 12.18 -21.13
N SER A 24 -17.91 12.42 -20.24
CA SER A 24 -16.78 13.32 -20.50
C SER A 24 -15.63 12.69 -21.27
N LEU A 25 -15.61 11.37 -21.40
CA LEU A 25 -14.58 10.70 -22.21
C LEU A 25 -14.73 11.05 -23.70
N PRO A 26 -13.61 11.23 -24.41
CA PRO A 26 -13.63 11.52 -25.84
C PRO A 26 -14.29 10.37 -26.62
N LYS A 27 -14.92 10.69 -27.76
CA LYS A 27 -15.48 9.68 -28.70
C LYS A 27 -14.41 8.83 -29.43
N LYS A 28 -13.17 8.82 -28.92
CA LYS A 28 -12.05 8.04 -29.45
C LYS A 28 -11.88 6.76 -28.64
N LYS A 29 -11.08 5.82 -29.17
CA LYS A 29 -10.62 4.66 -28.40
C LYS A 29 -9.90 5.18 -27.13
N THR A 30 -10.34 4.70 -25.97
CA THR A 30 -9.82 5.14 -24.67
C THR A 30 -9.36 3.93 -23.87
N ILE A 31 -8.18 4.01 -23.25
CA ILE A 31 -7.70 3.00 -22.30
C ILE A 31 -7.79 3.61 -20.91
N ILE A 32 -8.43 2.90 -19.98
CA ILE A 32 -8.54 3.28 -18.57
C ILE A 32 -7.77 2.25 -17.75
N ILE A 33 -6.80 2.72 -16.97
CA ILE A 33 -6.02 1.89 -16.06
C ILE A 33 -6.55 2.13 -14.65
N ILE A 34 -6.96 1.06 -13.98
CA ILE A 34 -7.41 1.06 -12.60
C ILE A 34 -6.39 0.25 -11.81
N ASP A 35 -5.54 0.96 -11.07
CA ASP A 35 -4.55 0.35 -10.19
C ASP A 35 -5.15 0.08 -8.80
N ASP A 36 -4.62 -0.92 -8.10
CA ASP A 36 -5.08 -1.34 -6.76
C ASP A 36 -6.61 -1.54 -6.65
N ALA A 37 -7.23 -2.12 -7.68
CA ALA A 37 -8.68 -2.17 -7.80
C ALA A 37 -9.40 -2.89 -6.63
N ASP A 38 -8.73 -3.84 -5.97
CA ASP A 38 -9.26 -4.54 -4.79
C ASP A 38 -9.43 -3.65 -3.55
N LYS A 39 -8.77 -2.48 -3.52
CA LYS A 39 -8.90 -1.50 -2.43
C LYS A 39 -10.16 -0.63 -2.60
N ILE A 40 -10.81 -0.67 -3.76
CA ILE A 40 -12.03 0.09 -4.03
C ILE A 40 -13.20 -0.55 -3.28
N ILE A 41 -13.95 0.26 -2.52
CA ILE A 41 -15.19 -0.17 -1.87
C ILE A 41 -16.23 -0.48 -2.96
N ASP A 42 -16.90 -1.62 -2.84
CA ASP A 42 -17.89 -2.10 -3.82
C ASP A 42 -17.32 -2.19 -5.26
N TYR A 43 -16.06 -2.63 -5.39
CA TYR A 43 -15.40 -2.75 -6.69
C TYR A 43 -16.15 -3.69 -7.65
N ASP A 44 -16.86 -4.70 -7.14
CA ASP A 44 -17.72 -5.59 -7.93
C ASP A 44 -18.79 -4.80 -8.67
N ARG A 45 -19.48 -3.90 -7.96
CA ARG A 45 -20.49 -3.02 -8.54
C ARG A 45 -19.87 -2.03 -9.54
N LEU A 46 -18.69 -1.48 -9.23
CA LEU A 46 -17.97 -0.63 -10.16
C LEU A 46 -17.67 -1.39 -11.46
N MET A 47 -17.12 -2.60 -11.37
CA MET A 47 -16.78 -3.43 -12.52
C MET A 47 -18.01 -3.81 -13.36
N THR A 48 -19.15 -4.09 -12.73
CA THR A 48 -20.42 -4.30 -13.44
C THR A 48 -20.81 -3.07 -14.28
N ILE A 49 -20.65 -1.86 -13.74
CA ILE A 49 -20.96 -0.63 -14.48
C ILE A 49 -19.96 -0.42 -15.62
N LEU A 50 -18.67 -0.57 -15.35
CA LEU A 50 -17.60 -0.34 -16.33
C LEU A 50 -17.66 -1.30 -17.52
N THR A 51 -17.87 -2.60 -17.27
CA THR A 51 -17.95 -3.62 -18.32
C THR A 51 -19.14 -3.43 -19.27
N ARG A 52 -20.16 -2.64 -18.87
CA ARG A 52 -21.31 -2.29 -19.71
C ARG A 52 -21.12 -1.01 -20.54
N TRP A 53 -20.07 -0.23 -20.32
CA TRP A 53 -19.86 1.01 -21.07
C TRP A 53 -19.71 0.80 -22.58
N ASN A 54 -19.19 -0.35 -22.98
CA ASN A 54 -19.02 -0.73 -24.38
C ASN A 54 -20.30 -1.26 -25.05
N GLU A 55 -21.44 -1.32 -24.34
CA GLU A 55 -22.73 -1.65 -24.96
C GLU A 55 -23.24 -0.52 -25.86
N THR A 56 -22.76 0.71 -25.64
CA THR A 56 -23.06 1.86 -26.50
C THR A 56 -22.13 1.88 -27.71
N LYS A 57 -22.69 1.99 -28.93
CA LYS A 57 -21.93 1.90 -30.20
C LYS A 57 -20.90 3.03 -30.40
N ASP A 58 -21.04 4.13 -29.67
CA ASP A 58 -20.28 5.37 -29.91
C ASP A 58 -18.95 5.45 -29.13
N LYS A 59 -18.67 4.50 -28.23
CA LYS A 59 -17.46 4.50 -27.40
C LYS A 59 -16.77 3.14 -27.43
N LYS A 60 -15.44 3.17 -27.50
CA LYS A 60 -14.58 1.98 -27.41
C LYS A 60 -13.62 2.18 -26.26
N ILE A 61 -13.94 1.60 -25.11
CA ILE A 61 -13.18 1.75 -23.87
C ILE A 61 -12.56 0.42 -23.51
N SER A 62 -11.24 0.38 -23.33
CA SER A 62 -10.53 -0.78 -22.82
C SER A 62 -10.11 -0.52 -21.38
N PHE A 63 -10.29 -1.51 -20.52
CA PHE A 63 -9.90 -1.43 -19.12
C PHE A 63 -8.69 -2.32 -18.86
N ILE A 64 -7.67 -1.77 -18.20
CA ILE A 64 -6.60 -2.53 -17.58
C ILE A 64 -6.82 -2.42 -16.08
N VAL A 65 -7.10 -3.54 -15.43
CA VAL A 65 -7.41 -3.59 -14.00
C VAL A 65 -6.30 -4.36 -13.30
N ILE A 66 -5.60 -3.69 -12.40
CA ILE A 66 -4.50 -4.25 -11.62
C ILE A 66 -5.02 -4.48 -10.20
N SER A 67 -4.79 -5.68 -9.68
CA SER A 67 -5.20 -6.05 -8.32
C SER A 67 -4.14 -6.93 -7.68
N ASN A 68 -3.97 -6.77 -6.37
CA ASN A 68 -3.10 -7.63 -5.56
C ASN A 68 -3.84 -8.88 -5.03
N SER A 69 -5.13 -9.05 -5.37
CA SER A 69 -5.94 -10.16 -4.88
C SER A 69 -6.09 -11.25 -5.94
N VAL A 70 -5.56 -12.44 -5.67
CA VAL A 70 -5.80 -13.63 -6.51
C VAL A 70 -7.29 -14.01 -6.62
N TYR A 71 -8.10 -13.56 -5.66
CA TYR A 71 -9.54 -13.78 -5.61
C TYR A 71 -10.36 -12.60 -6.15
N PHE A 72 -9.73 -11.65 -6.85
CA PHE A 72 -10.39 -10.44 -7.36
C PHE A 72 -11.63 -10.76 -8.20
N LEU A 73 -11.56 -11.78 -9.05
CA LEU A 73 -12.68 -12.18 -9.92
C LEU A 73 -13.82 -12.87 -9.16
N ASN A 74 -13.60 -13.36 -7.93
CA ASN A 74 -14.58 -14.17 -7.21
C ASN A 74 -15.74 -13.36 -6.60
N LYS A 75 -15.57 -12.04 -6.42
CA LYS A 75 -16.67 -11.18 -5.96
C LYS A 75 -17.56 -10.68 -7.08
N MET A 76 -17.18 -10.92 -8.34
CA MET A 76 -17.97 -10.51 -9.50
C MET A 76 -19.02 -11.56 -9.85
N ASP A 77 -20.19 -11.11 -10.29
CA ASP A 77 -21.19 -12.01 -10.84
C ASP A 77 -20.74 -12.58 -12.20
N VAL A 78 -21.32 -13.72 -12.59
CA VAL A 78 -20.96 -14.44 -13.82
C VAL A 78 -21.02 -13.55 -15.06
N SER A 79 -21.98 -12.62 -15.13
CA SER A 79 -22.18 -11.75 -16.29
C SER A 79 -21.13 -10.65 -16.42
N THR A 80 -20.60 -10.15 -15.29
CA THR A 80 -19.48 -9.20 -15.27
C THR A 80 -18.18 -9.93 -15.59
N ARG A 81 -17.97 -11.11 -14.99
CA ARG A 81 -16.75 -11.89 -15.20
C ARG A 81 -16.59 -12.34 -16.65
N SER A 82 -17.66 -12.73 -17.34
CA SER A 82 -17.58 -13.17 -18.75
C SER A 82 -17.18 -12.06 -19.73
N ARG A 83 -17.24 -10.79 -19.32
CA ARG A 83 -16.86 -9.63 -20.14
C ARG A 83 -15.38 -9.28 -19.99
N ILE A 84 -14.70 -9.84 -18.99
CA ILE A 84 -13.25 -9.73 -18.83
C ILE A 84 -12.65 -10.82 -19.71
N GLN A 85 -11.94 -10.40 -20.77
CA GLN A 85 -11.44 -11.30 -21.81
C GLN A 85 -10.18 -12.03 -21.35
N ASP A 86 -9.15 -11.28 -20.94
CA ASP A 86 -7.84 -11.81 -20.57
C ASP A 86 -7.49 -11.44 -19.12
N TYR A 87 -6.78 -12.34 -18.45
CA TYR A 87 -6.14 -12.08 -17.16
C TYR A 87 -4.72 -12.66 -17.18
N VAL A 88 -3.78 -11.90 -16.62
CA VAL A 88 -2.39 -12.31 -16.44
C VAL A 88 -2.10 -12.33 -14.95
N TYR A 89 -1.68 -13.48 -14.45
CA TYR A 89 -1.17 -13.59 -13.09
C TYR A 89 0.33 -13.34 -13.10
N TYR A 90 0.78 -12.42 -12.25
CA TYR A 90 2.19 -12.20 -12.00
C TYR A 90 2.57 -12.98 -10.75
N ASP A 91 3.43 -13.98 -10.93
CA ASP A 91 4.00 -14.73 -9.82
C ASP A 91 5.09 -13.92 -9.10
N TRP A 92 5.42 -14.37 -7.89
CA TRP A 92 6.55 -13.83 -7.15
C TRP A 92 7.86 -14.06 -7.90
N LEU A 93 8.72 -13.05 -7.89
CA LEU A 93 10.02 -13.15 -8.54
C LEU A 93 10.91 -14.14 -7.80
N ASN A 94 11.58 -15.00 -8.55
CA ASN A 94 12.60 -15.88 -8.00
C ASN A 94 13.93 -15.14 -7.81
N ALA A 95 14.89 -15.79 -7.14
CA ALA A 95 16.19 -15.18 -6.83
C ALA A 95 16.99 -14.81 -8.10
N ASP A 96 16.88 -15.56 -9.19
CA ASP A 96 17.61 -15.22 -10.41
C ASP A 96 17.01 -13.99 -11.11
N GLU A 97 15.69 -13.84 -11.07
CA GLU A 97 15.01 -12.65 -11.60
C GLU A 97 15.31 -11.39 -10.78
N ILE A 98 15.25 -11.48 -9.44
CA ILE A 98 15.64 -10.38 -8.56
C ILE A 98 17.10 -10.00 -8.79
N ARG A 99 17.99 -10.99 -8.92
CA ARG A 99 19.41 -10.76 -9.21
C ARG A 99 19.60 -10.00 -10.52
N LYS A 100 18.91 -10.38 -11.60
CA LYS A 100 18.96 -9.65 -12.89
C LYS A 100 18.48 -8.21 -12.76
N ILE A 101 17.42 -7.97 -11.99
CA ILE A 101 16.94 -6.61 -11.71
C ILE A 101 18.01 -5.81 -10.96
N LEU A 102 18.61 -6.39 -9.93
CA LEU A 102 19.68 -5.78 -9.15
C LEU A 102 20.91 -5.47 -9.99
N GLU A 103 21.36 -6.40 -10.84
CA GLU A 103 22.48 -6.21 -11.77
C GLU A 103 22.23 -5.03 -12.71
N MET A 104 21.06 -4.97 -13.34
CA MET A 104 20.67 -3.86 -14.22
C MET A 104 20.63 -2.51 -13.47
N ARG A 105 20.17 -2.51 -12.22
CA ARG A 105 20.09 -1.28 -11.41
C ARG A 105 21.47 -0.83 -10.94
N ALA A 106 22.29 -1.76 -10.43
CA ALA A 106 23.63 -1.49 -9.97
C ALA A 106 24.53 -0.96 -11.09
N SER A 107 24.49 -1.56 -12.28
CA SER A 107 25.34 -1.15 -13.41
C SER A 107 25.02 0.26 -13.94
N ARG A 108 23.86 0.82 -13.61
CA ARG A 108 23.41 2.15 -14.03
C ARG A 108 23.63 3.22 -12.96
N ALA A 109 23.79 2.82 -11.71
CA ALA A 109 23.77 3.73 -10.56
C ALA A 109 25.03 3.67 -9.68
N LEU A 110 25.82 2.60 -9.77
CA LEU A 110 27.00 2.37 -8.94
C LEU A 110 28.25 2.20 -9.80
N TYR A 111 29.41 2.58 -9.25
CA TYR A 111 30.71 2.23 -9.82
C TYR A 111 30.89 0.71 -9.79
N ARG A 112 31.55 0.14 -10.82
CA ARG A 112 31.69 -1.32 -10.94
C ARG A 112 32.47 -1.92 -9.77
N GLU A 113 33.39 -1.16 -9.19
CA GLU A 113 34.25 -1.54 -8.08
C GLU A 113 33.52 -1.53 -6.73
N ALA A 114 32.34 -0.91 -6.66
CA ALA A 114 31.57 -0.76 -5.43
C ALA A 114 30.80 -2.03 -5.05
N TYR A 115 30.59 -2.96 -5.98
CA TYR A 115 29.82 -4.17 -5.74
C TYR A 115 30.40 -5.38 -6.49
N SER A 116 30.19 -6.57 -5.93
CA SER A 116 30.54 -7.84 -6.55
C SER A 116 29.30 -8.65 -6.91
N ASP A 117 29.48 -9.69 -7.72
CA ASP A 117 28.40 -10.62 -8.04
C ASP A 117 27.92 -11.39 -6.80
N SER A 118 28.81 -11.62 -5.81
CA SER A 118 28.45 -12.23 -4.52
C SER A 118 27.52 -11.33 -3.70
N VAL A 119 27.76 -10.02 -3.69
CA VAL A 119 26.90 -9.02 -3.03
C VAL A 119 25.50 -9.03 -3.63
N LEU A 120 25.38 -9.01 -4.96
CA LEU A 120 24.08 -9.04 -5.63
C LEU A 120 23.36 -10.38 -5.43
N GLY A 121 24.11 -11.48 -5.42
CA GLY A 121 23.60 -12.81 -5.08
C GLY A 121 23.04 -12.87 -3.65
N LEU A 122 23.76 -12.31 -2.68
CA LEU A 122 23.31 -12.26 -1.28
C LEU A 122 22.07 -11.37 -1.10
N LEU A 123 22.06 -10.17 -1.69
CA LEU A 123 20.89 -9.29 -1.68
C LEU A 123 19.66 -9.99 -2.26
N SER A 124 19.83 -10.65 -3.41
CA SER A 124 18.75 -11.42 -4.03
C SER A 124 18.25 -12.55 -3.13
N ALA A 125 19.15 -13.36 -2.57
CA ALA A 125 18.78 -14.48 -1.71
C ALA A 125 18.03 -14.02 -0.44
N LEU A 126 18.45 -12.92 0.17
CA LEU A 126 17.81 -12.38 1.38
C LEU A 126 16.43 -11.78 1.08
N THR A 127 16.31 -11.00 0.00
CA THR A 127 15.04 -10.34 -0.38
C THR A 127 14.02 -11.32 -0.95
N THR A 128 14.46 -12.38 -1.65
CA THR A 128 13.56 -13.44 -2.15
C THR A 128 12.89 -14.20 -1.00
N LYS A 129 13.60 -14.45 0.11
CA LYS A 129 13.00 -15.07 1.31
C LYS A 129 11.86 -14.23 1.91
N LYS A 130 11.81 -12.94 1.61
CA LYS A 130 10.78 -11.99 2.03
C LYS A 130 9.67 -11.82 0.97
N ARG A 131 9.40 -12.87 0.19
CA ARG A 131 8.37 -12.99 -0.87
C ARG A 131 8.77 -12.47 -2.26
N GLY A 132 10.06 -12.28 -2.56
CA GLY A 132 10.47 -11.90 -3.92
C GLY A 132 10.03 -10.49 -4.31
N ASP A 133 10.03 -9.56 -3.35
CA ASP A 133 9.67 -8.16 -3.61
C ASP A 133 10.84 -7.38 -4.22
N ALA A 134 10.72 -7.02 -5.50
CA ALA A 134 11.70 -6.21 -6.20
C ALA A 134 11.87 -4.81 -5.58
N LYS A 135 10.83 -4.24 -4.94
CA LYS A 135 10.94 -2.95 -4.25
C LYS A 135 11.90 -3.06 -3.07
N LEU A 136 11.76 -4.11 -2.26
CA LEU A 136 12.67 -4.37 -1.16
C LEU A 136 14.10 -4.57 -1.68
N ALA A 137 14.29 -5.39 -2.71
CA ALA A 137 15.63 -5.61 -3.29
C ALA A 137 16.29 -4.31 -3.77
N ILE A 138 15.58 -3.49 -4.53
CA ILE A 138 16.10 -2.21 -5.05
C ILE A 138 16.37 -1.22 -3.89
N ALA A 139 15.48 -1.16 -2.90
CA ALA A 139 15.67 -0.33 -1.71
C ALA A 139 16.91 -0.78 -0.91
N SER A 140 17.08 -2.09 -0.69
CA SER A 140 18.25 -2.64 0.00
C SER A 140 19.55 -2.35 -0.75
N LEU A 141 19.54 -2.37 -2.09
CA LEU A 141 20.70 -1.97 -2.90
C LEU A 141 21.04 -0.48 -2.69
N LYS A 142 20.02 0.39 -2.67
CA LYS A 142 20.21 1.83 -2.40
C LYS A 142 20.82 2.04 -1.02
N VAL A 143 20.23 1.43 0.01
CA VAL A 143 20.71 1.55 1.40
C VAL A 143 22.13 0.99 1.52
N SER A 144 22.42 -0.16 0.91
CA SER A 144 23.77 -0.74 0.86
C SER A 144 24.79 0.24 0.27
N ALA A 145 24.45 0.89 -0.84
CA ALA A 145 25.36 1.82 -1.51
C ALA A 145 25.68 3.04 -0.65
N TYR A 146 24.67 3.64 -0.02
CA TYR A 146 24.90 4.75 0.90
C TYR A 146 25.71 4.25 2.10
N MET A 147 25.40 3.10 2.72
CA MET A 147 26.19 2.58 3.85
C MET A 147 27.68 2.42 3.52
N ALA A 148 27.97 1.96 2.30
CA ALA A 148 29.33 1.87 1.80
C ALA A 148 29.99 3.25 1.63
N GLU A 149 29.25 4.25 1.16
CA GLU A 149 29.71 5.64 1.03
C GLU A 149 29.96 6.29 2.40
N GLU A 150 29.02 6.18 3.34
CA GLU A 150 29.14 6.74 4.69
C GLU A 150 30.32 6.13 5.48
N SER A 151 30.57 4.84 5.28
CA SER A 151 31.73 4.16 5.87
C SER A 151 33.09 4.58 5.28
N GLY A 152 33.09 5.35 4.19
CA GLY A 152 34.30 5.73 3.44
C GLY A 152 34.97 4.57 2.69
N SER A 153 34.42 3.35 2.75
CA SER A 153 34.99 2.19 2.08
C SER A 153 34.73 2.20 0.57
N GLY A 154 33.63 2.83 0.14
CA GLY A 154 33.17 2.82 -1.26
C GLY A 154 32.80 1.43 -1.78
N LYS A 155 32.76 0.40 -0.92
CA LYS A 155 32.48 -0.99 -1.28
C LYS A 155 31.39 -1.58 -0.41
N ILE A 156 30.41 -2.19 -1.05
CA ILE A 156 29.34 -2.92 -0.38
C ILE A 156 29.90 -4.27 0.10
N THR A 157 29.88 -4.50 1.41
CA THR A 157 30.27 -5.79 2.02
C THR A 157 29.06 -6.65 2.34
N GLU A 158 29.26 -7.93 2.65
CA GLU A 158 28.16 -8.81 3.05
C GLU A 158 27.49 -8.36 4.36
N GLU A 159 28.24 -7.76 5.27
CA GLU A 159 27.74 -7.19 6.52
C GLU A 159 26.80 -6.00 6.22
N ILE A 160 27.22 -5.09 5.33
CA ILE A 160 26.39 -3.99 4.85
C ILE A 160 25.11 -4.52 4.22
N VAL A 161 25.20 -5.56 3.38
CA VAL A 161 24.03 -6.16 2.74
C VAL A 161 23.02 -6.64 3.77
N ARG A 162 23.44 -7.40 4.78
CA ARG A 162 22.54 -7.95 5.81
C ARG A 162 21.80 -6.86 6.57
N GLU A 163 22.51 -5.81 6.95
CA GLU A 163 21.91 -4.70 7.69
C GLU A 163 21.02 -3.83 6.79
N SER A 164 21.44 -3.58 5.55
CA SER A 164 20.67 -2.78 4.59
C SER A 164 19.29 -3.36 4.27
N VAL A 165 19.14 -4.69 4.29
CA VAL A 165 17.83 -5.34 4.06
C VAL A 165 16.87 -5.02 5.19
N ARG A 166 17.34 -5.07 6.44
CA ARG A 166 16.53 -4.73 7.62
C ARG A 166 16.12 -3.27 7.60
N ILE A 167 17.08 -2.38 7.33
CA ILE A 167 16.82 -0.93 7.26
C ILE A 167 15.84 -0.61 6.11
N ALA A 168 16.04 -1.17 4.92
CA ALA A 168 15.15 -0.95 3.78
C ALA A 168 13.72 -1.47 4.03
N GLU A 169 13.57 -2.59 4.74
CA GLU A 169 12.25 -3.10 5.15
C GLU A 169 11.54 -2.09 6.06
N GLU A 170 12.23 -1.58 7.08
CA GLU A 170 11.69 -0.55 7.99
C GLU A 170 11.36 0.76 7.27
N GLU A 171 12.19 1.21 6.33
CA GLU A 171 11.95 2.41 5.52
C GLU A 171 10.71 2.28 4.63
N LEU A 172 10.54 1.14 3.97
CA LEU A 172 9.38 0.88 3.11
C LEU A 172 8.09 0.78 3.93
N GLU A 173 8.13 0.16 5.11
CA GLU A 173 6.99 0.13 6.03
C GLU A 173 6.64 1.54 6.52
N GLU A 174 7.64 2.35 6.88
CA GLU A 174 7.44 3.73 7.29
C GLU A 174 6.85 4.58 6.15
N GLU A 175 7.39 4.46 4.94
CA GLU A 175 6.87 5.15 3.75
C GLU A 175 5.41 4.76 3.48
N ALA A 176 5.07 3.48 3.61
CA ALA A 176 3.71 2.98 3.44
C ALA A 176 2.75 3.58 4.49
N VAL A 177 3.16 3.67 5.75
CA VAL A 177 2.36 4.29 6.82
C VAL A 177 2.22 5.80 6.62
N ARG A 178 3.28 6.49 6.18
CA ARG A 178 3.25 7.94 5.89
C ARG A 178 2.28 8.33 4.78
N LYS A 179 2.12 7.47 3.78
CA LYS A 179 1.19 7.69 2.65
C LYS A 179 -0.27 7.50 3.02
N LEU A 180 -0.58 7.02 4.23
CA LEU A 180 -1.95 6.84 4.67
C LEU A 180 -2.66 8.18 4.88
N PRO A 181 -3.96 8.29 4.54
CA PRO A 181 -4.70 9.50 4.85
C PRO A 181 -4.87 9.71 6.37
N PRO A 182 -5.17 10.96 6.81
CA PRO A 182 -5.20 11.35 8.22
C PRO A 182 -5.96 10.40 9.15
N HIS A 183 -7.20 10.02 8.79
CA HIS A 183 -8.02 9.15 9.63
C HIS A 183 -7.51 7.71 9.73
N GLN A 184 -6.82 7.19 8.71
CA GLN A 184 -6.16 5.90 8.78
C GLN A 184 -4.98 5.94 9.77
N ILE A 185 -4.18 7.01 9.75
CA ILE A 185 -3.08 7.22 10.70
C ILE A 185 -3.61 7.34 12.12
N LEU A 186 -4.66 8.14 12.34
CA LEU A 186 -5.31 8.29 13.65
C LEU A 186 -5.85 6.96 14.19
N LEU A 187 -6.42 6.12 13.32
CA LEU A 187 -6.89 4.78 13.68
C LEU A 187 -5.74 3.86 14.06
N LEU A 188 -4.69 3.77 13.21
CA LEU A 188 -3.50 2.97 13.51
C LEU A 188 -2.84 3.41 14.81
N TYR A 189 -2.67 4.70 15.02
CA TYR A 189 -2.12 5.25 16.26
C TYR A 189 -2.98 4.89 17.48
N SER A 190 -4.32 4.95 17.36
CA SER A 190 -5.23 4.57 18.43
C SER A 190 -5.10 3.10 18.81
N LEU A 191 -4.95 2.22 17.81
CA LEU A 191 -4.69 0.80 18.02
C LEU A 191 -3.31 0.57 18.67
N ALA A 192 -2.26 1.19 18.14
CA ALA A 192 -0.89 1.10 18.68
C ALA A 192 -0.82 1.55 20.14
N LYS A 193 -1.51 2.65 20.47
CA LYS A 193 -1.56 3.19 21.82
C LYS A 193 -2.30 2.26 22.79
N LEU A 194 -3.40 1.64 22.37
CA LEU A 194 -4.11 0.65 23.20
C LEU A 194 -3.28 -0.61 23.44
N ILE A 195 -2.63 -1.14 22.40
CA ILE A 195 -1.72 -2.30 22.51
C ILE A 195 -0.62 -2.00 23.54
N ASP A 196 -0.05 -0.80 23.49
CA ASP A 196 1.01 -0.40 24.42
C ASP A 196 0.52 -0.13 25.86
N GLU A 197 -0.68 0.43 26.02
CA GLU A 197 -1.32 0.68 27.32
C GLU A 197 -1.79 -0.62 28.00
N GLU A 198 -2.41 -1.54 27.25
CA GLU A 198 -2.98 -2.78 27.78
C GLU A 198 -1.96 -3.93 27.88
N LYS A 199 -0.79 -3.80 27.23
CA LYS A 199 0.22 -4.87 27.11
C LYS A 199 -0.34 -6.16 26.49
N GLU A 200 -1.29 -6.01 25.56
CA GLU A 200 -1.90 -7.10 24.79
C GLU A 200 -1.56 -6.94 23.30
N ASP A 201 -1.33 -8.05 22.59
CA ASP A 201 -1.01 -8.03 21.15
C ASP A 201 -2.20 -7.66 20.26
N HIS A 202 -3.42 -7.72 20.80
CA HIS A 202 -4.66 -7.48 20.07
C HIS A 202 -5.71 -6.87 20.98
N VAL A 203 -6.56 -5.99 20.44
CA VAL A 203 -7.52 -5.22 21.23
C VAL A 203 -8.90 -5.26 20.57
N SER A 204 -9.96 -5.28 21.38
CA SER A 204 -11.32 -5.34 20.85
C SER A 204 -11.68 -4.12 19.99
N LEU A 205 -12.37 -4.33 18.87
CA LEU A 205 -12.77 -3.29 17.92
C LEU A 205 -13.55 -2.13 18.57
N GLY A 206 -14.36 -2.44 19.58
CA GLY A 206 -15.11 -1.44 20.34
C GLY A 206 -14.21 -0.48 21.10
N LYS A 207 -13.18 -0.99 21.79
CA LYS A 207 -12.17 -0.17 22.47
C LYS A 207 -11.40 0.69 21.48
N VAL A 208 -11.00 0.11 20.34
CA VAL A 208 -10.29 0.84 19.28
C VAL A 208 -11.13 2.01 18.75
N TYR A 209 -12.43 1.82 18.52
CA TYR A 209 -13.32 2.91 18.11
C TYR A 209 -13.38 4.03 19.15
N SER A 210 -13.55 3.69 20.44
CA SER A 210 -13.57 4.69 21.51
C SER A 210 -12.26 5.46 21.61
N LYS A 211 -11.11 4.77 21.50
CA LYS A 211 -9.79 5.42 21.50
C LYS A 211 -9.61 6.32 20.28
N TYR A 212 -10.01 5.86 19.09
CA TYR A 212 -10.00 6.64 17.86
C TYR A 212 -10.79 7.94 17.97
N VAL A 213 -11.99 7.89 18.55
CA VAL A 213 -12.79 9.10 18.79
C VAL A 213 -12.03 10.08 19.68
N ASN A 214 -11.48 9.61 20.81
CA ASN A 214 -10.74 10.46 21.73
C ASN A 214 -9.48 11.06 21.07
N VAL A 215 -8.72 10.25 20.33
CA VAL A 215 -7.53 10.70 19.59
C VAL A 215 -7.90 11.75 18.55
N CYS A 216 -8.98 11.58 17.79
CA CYS A 216 -9.43 12.60 16.84
C CYS A 216 -9.70 13.94 17.55
N LEU A 217 -10.50 13.91 18.62
CA LEU A 217 -10.87 15.11 19.36
C LEU A 217 -9.66 15.82 19.98
N SER A 218 -8.71 15.08 20.55
CA SER A 218 -7.47 15.65 21.12
C SER A 218 -6.57 16.30 20.05
N ASN A 219 -6.69 15.88 18.78
CA ASN A 219 -5.91 16.42 17.66
C ASN A 219 -6.72 17.36 16.77
N ARG A 220 -7.85 17.91 17.27
CA ARG A 220 -8.74 18.85 16.55
C ARG A 220 -9.32 18.29 15.24
N GLU A 221 -9.44 16.97 15.17
CA GLU A 221 -10.03 16.25 14.03
C GLU A 221 -11.43 15.78 14.38
N SER A 222 -12.36 15.88 13.43
CA SER A 222 -13.73 15.39 13.62
C SER A 222 -13.78 13.88 13.38
N PRO A 223 -14.19 13.05 14.36
CA PRO A 223 -14.25 11.61 14.16
C PRO A 223 -15.28 11.24 13.08
N VAL A 224 -14.94 10.27 12.24
CA VAL A 224 -15.89 9.76 11.24
C VAL A 224 -17.03 8.99 11.91
N LYS A 225 -18.16 8.85 11.21
CA LYS A 225 -19.28 8.04 11.71
C LYS A 225 -18.87 6.57 11.83
N LYS A 226 -19.48 5.83 12.77
CA LYS A 226 -19.19 4.41 13.02
C LYS A 226 -19.16 3.52 11.77
N ARG A 227 -20.08 3.74 10.81
CA ARG A 227 -20.06 3.03 9.52
C ARG A 227 -18.80 3.31 8.71
N GLN A 228 -18.37 4.57 8.63
CA GLN A 228 -17.16 4.96 7.92
C GLN A 228 -15.91 4.45 8.64
N PHE A 229 -15.92 4.38 9.97
CA PHE A 229 -14.83 3.76 10.73
C PHE A 229 -14.61 2.30 10.34
N TYR A 230 -15.68 1.51 10.15
CA TYR A 230 -15.54 0.14 9.67
C TYR A 230 -14.94 0.05 8.26
N ASN A 231 -15.19 1.06 7.41
CA ASN A 231 -14.53 1.14 6.10
C ASN A 231 -13.02 1.41 6.25
N LEU A 232 -12.61 2.27 7.20
CA LEU A 232 -11.19 2.50 7.50
C LEU A 232 -10.50 1.23 7.99
N VAL A 233 -11.15 0.48 8.89
CA VAL A 233 -10.65 -0.82 9.37
C VAL A 233 -10.50 -1.80 8.21
N SER A 234 -11.53 -1.91 7.36
CA SER A 234 -11.50 -2.81 6.21
C SER A 234 -10.38 -2.46 5.23
N TYR A 235 -10.16 -1.17 4.97
CA TYR A 235 -9.07 -0.69 4.12
C TYR A 235 -7.69 -0.99 4.72
N LEU A 236 -7.49 -0.74 6.01
CA LEU A 236 -6.21 -1.02 6.68
C LEU A 236 -5.92 -2.52 6.70
N GLN A 237 -6.96 -3.34 6.85
CA GLN A 237 -6.85 -4.80 6.81
C GLN A 237 -6.53 -5.31 5.40
N SER A 238 -7.21 -4.81 4.36
CA SER A 238 -6.92 -5.20 2.97
C SER A 238 -5.55 -4.72 2.51
N SER A 239 -5.07 -3.61 3.05
CA SER A 239 -3.74 -3.08 2.78
C SER A 239 -2.65 -3.70 3.66
N GLY A 240 -3.01 -4.65 4.55
CA GLY A 240 -2.05 -5.40 5.35
C GLY A 240 -1.43 -4.64 6.53
N PHE A 241 -1.99 -3.51 6.96
CA PHE A 241 -1.48 -2.78 8.14
C PHE A 241 -1.98 -3.36 9.47
N ILE A 242 -3.12 -4.06 9.44
CA ILE A 242 -3.73 -4.68 10.62
C ILE A 242 -4.27 -6.07 10.29
N PHE A 243 -4.42 -6.90 11.33
CA PHE A 243 -5.15 -8.16 11.25
C PHE A 243 -6.40 -8.12 12.12
N SER A 244 -7.41 -8.88 11.72
CA SER A 244 -8.61 -9.10 12.51
C SER A 244 -8.64 -10.51 13.09
N ILE A 245 -8.87 -10.63 14.40
CA ILE A 245 -8.99 -11.91 15.10
C ILE A 245 -10.44 -12.07 15.57
N LYS A 246 -11.04 -13.22 15.28
CA LYS A 246 -12.37 -13.57 15.80
C LYS A 246 -12.23 -14.14 17.21
N GLY A 247 -12.80 -13.47 18.20
CA GLY A 247 -12.84 -13.97 19.57
C GLY A 247 -14.04 -14.89 19.83
N LYS A 248 -14.24 -15.29 21.10
CA LYS A 248 -15.46 -15.99 21.53
C LYS A 248 -16.68 -15.07 21.33
N GLY A 249 -17.74 -15.60 20.69
CA GLY A 249 -18.92 -14.84 20.27
C GLY A 249 -18.70 -14.03 18.98
N LYS A 250 -19.59 -13.07 18.67
CA LYS A 250 -19.45 -12.16 17.51
C LYS A 250 -18.47 -10.99 17.77
N ARG A 251 -17.49 -11.15 18.67
CA ARG A 251 -16.53 -10.10 19.04
C ARG A 251 -15.32 -10.13 18.09
N LEU A 252 -14.98 -8.96 17.56
CA LEU A 252 -13.83 -8.76 16.67
C LEU A 252 -12.71 -8.03 17.42
N TYR A 253 -11.49 -8.52 17.26
CA TYR A 253 -10.27 -7.93 17.79
C TYR A 253 -9.36 -7.52 16.64
N LEU A 254 -8.55 -6.48 16.86
CA LEU A 254 -7.59 -5.97 15.89
C LEU A 254 -6.17 -6.08 16.45
N ALA A 255 -5.21 -6.45 15.62
CA ALA A 255 -3.78 -6.47 15.90
C ALA A 255 -3.04 -5.64 14.84
N LEU A 256 -1.88 -5.09 15.17
CA LEU A 256 -1.01 -4.43 14.20
C LEU A 256 -0.24 -5.47 13.37
N ASN A 257 -0.07 -5.20 12.08
CA ASN A 257 0.89 -5.89 11.22
C ASN A 257 2.04 -4.98 10.79
N VAL A 258 2.22 -3.85 11.48
CA VAL A 258 3.35 -2.94 11.32
C VAL A 258 3.94 -2.63 12.69
N PRO A 259 5.25 -2.39 12.80
CA PRO A 259 5.89 -2.02 14.05
C PRO A 259 5.23 -0.79 14.69
N LYS A 260 4.83 -0.92 15.97
CA LYS A 260 4.22 0.20 16.73
C LYS A 260 5.10 1.45 16.77
N GLY A 261 6.43 1.26 16.77
CA GLY A 261 7.41 2.36 16.75
C GLY A 261 7.29 3.23 15.51
N ILE A 262 7.09 2.63 14.33
CA ILE A 262 6.86 3.34 13.07
C ILE A 262 5.56 4.15 13.15
N VAL A 263 4.47 3.53 13.63
CA VAL A 263 3.17 4.21 13.80
C VAL A 263 3.29 5.44 14.71
N PHE A 264 3.99 5.31 15.85
CA PHE A 264 4.24 6.42 16.76
C PHE A 264 5.11 7.50 16.14
N LYS A 265 6.17 7.13 15.41
CA LYS A 265 7.04 8.08 14.70
C LYS A 265 6.23 8.91 13.69
N VAL A 266 5.48 8.26 12.80
CA VAL A 266 4.68 8.95 11.78
C VAL A 266 3.60 9.85 12.40
N PHE A 267 2.94 9.38 13.47
CA PHE A 267 1.95 10.18 14.17
C PHE A 267 2.55 11.48 14.74
N ARG A 268 3.73 11.40 15.37
CA ARG A 268 4.39 12.57 15.99
C ARG A 268 4.80 13.61 14.95
N VAL A 269 5.35 13.18 13.81
CA VAL A 269 5.67 14.08 12.69
C VAL A 269 4.42 14.79 12.19
N ASN A 270 3.33 14.05 11.96
CA ASN A 270 2.11 14.63 11.36
C ASN A 270 1.29 15.51 12.30
N TYR A 271 1.26 15.21 13.60
CA TYR A 271 0.32 15.84 14.54
C TYR A 271 0.98 16.62 15.68
N LEU A 272 2.25 16.35 16.01
CA LEU A 272 2.97 17.06 17.07
C LEU A 272 4.01 18.04 16.54
N GLY A 273 4.21 18.11 15.22
CA GLY A 273 5.19 19.00 14.60
C GLY A 273 6.63 18.67 14.99
N GLU A 274 6.90 17.44 15.44
CA GLU A 274 8.26 16.96 15.60
C GLU A 274 8.95 17.01 14.24
N SER A 275 10.07 17.72 14.15
CA SER A 275 10.91 17.67 12.95
C SER A 275 11.17 16.21 12.65
N GLU A 276 11.06 15.83 11.37
CA GLU A 276 11.81 14.67 10.92
C GLU A 276 13.24 14.92 11.37
N THR A 277 13.77 14.13 12.30
CA THR A 277 15.21 13.93 12.29
C THR A 277 15.46 13.25 10.95
N LEU A 278 15.86 14.07 9.98
CA LEU A 278 16.14 13.73 8.59
C LEU A 278 17.45 12.91 8.46
N ASP A 279 17.75 12.10 9.47
CA ASP A 279 18.87 11.19 9.53
C ASP A 279 18.28 9.79 9.68
N LYS A 280 18.44 8.86 8.73
CA LYS A 280 19.59 8.60 7.88
C LYS A 280 19.08 8.10 6.51
N TRP A 281 19.86 8.25 5.44
CA TRP A 281 19.69 7.52 4.15
C TRP A 281 18.76 8.08 3.06
N VAL A 282 18.28 9.34 3.13
CA VAL A 282 17.56 9.98 2.01
C VAL A 282 18.23 11.28 1.55
N LEU A 283 19.17 11.13 0.62
CA LEU A 283 19.41 12.08 -0.48
C LEU A 283 19.30 11.30 -1.81
#